data_AF-A0A936VFZ7-F1
#
_entry.id   AF-A0A936VFZ7-F1
#
_cell.length_a   1.000
_cell.length_b   1.000
_cell.length_c   1.000
_cell.angle_alpha   90.00
_cell.angle_beta   90.00
_cell.angle_gamma   90.00
#
_symmetry.space_group_name_H-M   'P 1'
#
loop_
_entity.id
_entity.type
_entity.pdbx_description
1 polymer ?
#
loop_
_entity_poly.entity_id
_entity_poly.type
_entity_poly.pdbx_seq_one_letter_code
_entity_poly.pdbx_strand_id
1 'polypeptide(L)'
;MISEGIKEARLSTADILDISFKKGFLSRNAKIEVRTRSLHALNGIPNNEGVLSLKVQARDIEKARDAVAKIQLEMNTSAAEALPTHTSLFDNSEDETQKLEDR
;
A
#
# COMPACT_ATOMS: atom_id res chain seq x y z
N MET A 1 -37.63 0.92 -6.56
CA MET A 1 -36.68 -0.18 -6.75
C MET A 1 -35.48 0.38 -7.49
N ILE A 2 -34.44 0.78 -6.78
CA ILE A 2 -33.16 1.11 -7.41
C ILE A 2 -32.36 -0.18 -7.38
N SER A 3 -32.08 -0.72 -8.55
CA SER A 3 -30.99 -1.67 -8.72
C SER A 3 -29.73 -0.91 -8.33
N GLU A 4 -29.35 -0.97 -7.05
CA GLU A 4 -28.03 -0.50 -6.63
C GLU A 4 -27.02 -1.45 -7.30
N GLY A 5 -26.55 -1.03 -8.48
CA GLY A 5 -25.51 -1.72 -9.20
C GLY A 5 -24.28 -1.91 -8.33
N ILE A 6 -23.52 -2.96 -8.61
CA ILE A 6 -22.24 -3.22 -7.94
C ILE A 6 -21.35 -2.00 -8.19
N LYS A 7 -21.02 -1.28 -7.12
CA LYS A 7 -20.07 -0.16 -7.19
C LYS A 7 -18.67 -0.73 -7.32
N GLU A 8 -18.13 -0.68 -8.53
CA GLU A 8 -16.75 -1.03 -8.78
C GLU A 8 -15.86 0.20 -8.59
N ALA A 9 -14.71 -0.01 -7.95
CA ALA A 9 -13.66 0.99 -7.89
C ALA A 9 -12.32 0.33 -8.17
N ARG A 10 -11.50 1.03 -8.97
CA ARG A 10 -10.15 0.61 -9.28
C ARG A 10 -9.20 1.39 -8.39
N LEU A 11 -8.42 0.67 -7.59
CA LEU A 11 -7.40 1.23 -6.71
C LEU A 11 -6.03 0.90 -7.30
N SER A 12 -5.19 1.92 -7.46
CA SER A 12 -3.78 1.70 -7.77
C SER A 12 -3.07 1.12 -6.54
N THR A 13 -2.09 0.23 -6.74
CA THR A 13 -1.24 -0.27 -5.65
C THR A 13 -0.47 0.85 -4.95
N ALA A 14 -0.17 1.94 -5.65
CA ALA A 14 0.47 3.14 -5.07
C ALA A 14 -0.42 3.87 -4.05
N ASP A 15 -1.74 3.75 -4.19
CA ASP A 15 -2.71 4.38 -3.28
C ASP A 15 -2.98 3.53 -2.05
N ILE A 16 -2.52 2.27 -2.03
CA ILE A 16 -2.67 1.36 -0.90
C ILE A 16 -1.54 1.62 0.10
N LEU A 17 -1.90 1.93 1.33
CA LEU A 17 -0.96 2.06 2.44
C LEU A 17 -0.66 0.69 3.05
N ASP A 18 -1.71 -0.08 3.31
CA ASP A 18 -1.61 -1.40 3.93
C ASP A 18 -2.79 -2.27 3.50
N ILE A 19 -2.56 -3.58 3.40
CA ILE A 19 -3.61 -4.56 3.15
C ILE A 19 -3.43 -5.72 4.13
N SER A 20 -4.48 -6.09 4.85
CA SER A 20 -4.40 -7.15 5.85
C SER A 20 -5.61 -8.08 5.81
N PHE A 21 -5.34 -9.36 6.01
CA PHE A 21 -6.38 -10.37 6.17
C PHE A 21 -6.68 -10.57 7.67
N LYS A 22 -7.93 -10.36 8.08
CA LYS A 22 -8.41 -10.63 9.44
C LYS A 22 -9.20 -11.93 9.43
N LYS A 23 -8.62 -12.98 10.00
CA LYS A 23 -9.32 -14.25 10.26
C LYS A 23 -10.35 -14.00 11.37
N GLY A 24 -11.63 -13.96 11.02
CA GLY A 24 -12.70 -13.78 12.00
C GLY A 24 -12.79 -14.96 12.98
N PHE A 25 -13.53 -14.76 14.08
CA PHE A 25 -13.81 -15.83 15.05
C PHE A 25 -14.53 -17.00 14.36
N LEU A 26 -14.01 -18.22 14.53
CA LEU A 26 -14.51 -19.45 13.88
C LEU A 26 -14.65 -19.36 12.34
N SER A 27 -13.84 -18.53 11.66
CA SER A 27 -13.90 -18.36 10.19
C SER A 27 -15.25 -17.83 9.66
N ARG A 28 -16.17 -17.38 10.52
CA ARG A 28 -17.50 -16.87 10.11
C ARG A 28 -17.50 -15.38 9.75
N ASN A 29 -16.47 -14.64 10.16
CA ASN A 29 -16.36 -13.19 9.97
C ASN A 29 -15.00 -12.80 9.38
N ALA A 30 -14.48 -13.58 8.43
CA ALA A 30 -13.25 -13.22 7.75
C ALA A 30 -13.45 -11.93 6.94
N LYS A 31 -12.47 -11.04 6.99
CA LYS A 31 -12.48 -9.80 6.22
C LYS A 31 -11.08 -9.43 5.74
N ILE A 32 -11.01 -8.73 4.62
CA ILE A 32 -9.81 -8.04 4.15
C ILE A 32 -9.99 -6.57 4.48
N GLU A 33 -9.00 -5.97 5.14
CA GLU A 33 -8.94 -4.54 5.39
C GLU A 33 -7.90 -3.93 4.45
N VAL A 34 -8.32 -2.98 3.63
CA VAL A 34 -7.44 -2.22 2.73
C VAL A 34 -7.41 -0.78 3.24
N ARG A 35 -6.25 -0.31 3.69
CA ARG A 35 -6.04 1.06 4.11
C ARG A 35 -5.47 1.84 2.93
N THR A 36 -6.11 2.93 2.54
CA THR A 36 -5.66 3.79 1.45
C THR A 36 -4.91 5.01 1.98
N ARG A 37 -3.94 5.51 1.20
CA ARG A 37 -3.21 6.76 1.49
C ARG A 37 -4.08 8.00 1.27
N SER A 38 -5.02 7.93 0.33
CA SER A 38 -5.90 9.05 -0.05
C SER A 38 -7.37 8.67 0.06
N LEU A 39 -8.17 9.53 0.71
CA LEU A 39 -9.62 9.37 0.82
C LEU A 39 -10.35 9.57 -0.51
N HIS A 40 -9.72 10.29 -1.46
CA HIS A 40 -10.31 10.51 -2.79
C HIS A 40 -10.51 9.21 -3.57
N ALA A 41 -9.65 8.22 -3.35
CA ALA A 41 -9.71 6.92 -4.02
C ALA A 41 -10.91 6.06 -3.56
N LEU A 42 -11.54 6.44 -2.44
CA LEU A 42 -12.69 5.73 -1.85
C LEU A 42 -14.01 6.52 -1.96
N ASN A 43 -14.02 7.63 -2.71
CA ASN A 43 -15.23 8.43 -2.91
C ASN A 43 -16.36 7.58 -3.52
N GLY A 44 -17.48 7.48 -2.77
CA GLY A 44 -18.66 6.72 -3.19
C GLY A 44 -18.71 5.26 -2.74
N ILE A 45 -17.66 4.78 -2.05
CA ILE A 45 -17.55 3.42 -1.50
C ILE A 45 -17.68 3.48 0.04
N PRO A 46 -18.41 2.55 0.67
CA PRO A 46 -18.43 2.45 2.13
C PRO A 46 -17.01 2.18 2.67
N ASN A 47 -16.46 3.17 3.35
CA ASN A 47 -15.16 3.09 4.02
C ASN A 47 -15.26 3.71 5.42
N ASN A 48 -14.36 3.32 6.32
CA ASN A 48 -14.24 3.91 7.64
C ASN A 48 -12.86 4.55 7.78
N GLU A 49 -12.80 5.87 7.80
CA GLU A 49 -11.55 6.64 7.95
C GLU A 49 -10.45 6.20 6.96
N GLY A 50 -10.80 5.93 5.69
CA GLY A 50 -9.84 5.48 4.69
C GLY A 50 -9.51 3.98 4.74
N VAL A 51 -10.23 3.20 5.55
CA VAL A 51 -10.16 1.73 5.59
C VAL A 51 -11.39 1.13 4.91
N LEU A 52 -11.14 0.38 3.84
CA LEU A 52 -12.13 -0.43 3.16
C LEU A 52 -12.15 -1.83 3.79
N SER A 53 -13.33 -2.30 4.19
CA SER A 53 -13.52 -3.65 4.74
C SER A 53 -14.31 -4.53 3.77
N LEU A 54 -13.64 -5.55 3.23
CA LEU A 54 -14.24 -6.53 2.33
C LEU A 54 -14.56 -7.80 3.11
N LYS A 55 -15.83 -8.19 3.20
CA LYS A 55 -16.23 -9.45 3.84
C LYS A 55 -15.88 -10.62 2.94
N VAL A 56 -15.25 -11.64 3.51
CA VAL A 56 -14.84 -12.85 2.80
C VAL A 56 -15.78 -13.99 3.17
N GLN A 57 -16.31 -14.69 2.17
CA GLN A 57 -17.13 -15.87 2.39
C GLN A 57 -16.27 -17.02 2.92
N ALA A 58 -16.84 -17.87 3.78
CA ALA A 58 -16.11 -18.97 4.42
C ALA A 58 -15.38 -19.89 3.43
N ARG A 59 -15.98 -20.14 2.25
CA ARG A 59 -15.40 -20.98 1.18
C ARG A 59 -14.18 -20.38 0.47
N ASP A 60 -14.01 -19.05 0.56
CA ASP A 60 -12.98 -18.31 -0.17
C ASP A 60 -11.88 -17.78 0.77
N ILE A 61 -11.86 -18.21 2.03
CA ILE A 61 -10.91 -17.76 3.05
C ILE A 61 -9.45 -18.00 2.64
N GLU A 62 -9.14 -19.20 2.15
CA GLU A 62 -7.76 -19.53 1.76
C GLU A 62 -7.33 -18.70 0.54
N LYS A 63 -8.20 -18.61 -0.47
CA LYS A 63 -7.95 -17.78 -1.66
C LYS A 63 -7.77 -16.31 -1.31
N ALA A 64 -8.56 -15.78 -0.38
CA ALA A 64 -8.46 -14.41 0.09
C ALA A 64 -7.12 -14.15 0.80
N ARG A 65 -6.68 -15.11 1.63
CA ARG A 65 -5.38 -15.03 2.30
C ARG A 65 -4.23 -15.02 1.29
N ASP A 66 -4.27 -15.92 0.31
CA ASP A 66 -3.23 -16.01 -0.72
C ASP A 66 -3.19 -14.78 -1.61
N ALA A 67 -4.37 -14.24 -1.97
CA ALA A 67 -4.48 -13.00 -2.72
C ALA A 67 -3.86 -11.81 -1.96
N VAL A 68 -4.14 -11.68 -0.65
CA VAL A 68 -3.53 -10.64 0.18
C VAL A 68 -2.02 -10.80 0.24
N ALA A 69 -1.51 -12.02 0.43
CA ALA A 69 -0.07 -12.28 0.45
C ALA A 69 0.61 -11.92 -0.88
N LYS A 70 -0.04 -12.24 -2.00
CA LYS A 70 0.45 -11.88 -3.34
C LYS A 70 0.51 -10.36 -3.54
N ILE A 71 -0.54 -9.64 -3.16
CA ILE A 71 -0.58 -8.18 -3.27
C ILE A 71 0.50 -7.53 -2.38
N GLN A 72 0.68 -8.03 -1.16
CA GLN A 72 1.74 -7.54 -0.27
C GLN A 72 3.13 -7.75 -0.88
N LEU A 73 3.37 -8.91 -1.51
CA LEU A 73 4.62 -9.18 -2.21
C LEU A 73 4.83 -8.19 -3.37
N GLU A 74 3.83 -8.00 -4.23
CA GLU A 74 3.89 -7.07 -5.37
C GLU A 74 4.13 -5.62 -4.92
N MET A 75 3.48 -5.17 -3.84
CA MET A 75 3.70 -3.85 -3.25
C MET A 75 5.13 -3.66 -2.76
N ASN A 76 5.69 -4.68 -2.10
CA ASN A 76 7.07 -4.64 -1.60
C ASN A 76 8.10 -4.70 -2.74
N THR A 77 7.86 -5.50 -3.78
CA THR A 77 8.72 -5.56 -4.97
C THR A 77 8.70 -4.23 -5.71
N SER A 78 7.52 -3.64 -5.92
CA SER A 78 7.38 -2.34 -6.58
C SER A 78 8.07 -1.21 -5.80
N ALA A 79 8.04 -1.27 -4.47
CA ALA A 79 8.78 -0.35 -3.61
C ALA A 79 10.31 -0.53 -3.72
N ALA A 80 10.78 -1.77 -3.90
CA ALA A 80 12.21 -2.08 -4.10
C ALA A 80 12.72 -1.65 -5.48
N GLU A 81 11.89 -1.70 -6.52
CA GLU A 81 12.23 -1.22 -7.86
C GLU A 81 12.28 0.32 -7.93
N ALA A 82 11.56 1.01 -7.04
CA ALA A 82 11.52 2.46 -6.94
C ALA A 82 12.65 3.07 -6.09
N LEU A 83 13.76 2.35 -5.89
CA LEU A 83 14.94 2.97 -5.28
C LEU A 83 15.47 4.05 -6.24
N PRO A 84 15.53 5.33 -5.82
CA PRO A 84 16.22 6.34 -6.61
C PRO A 84 17.66 5.84 -6.75
N THR A 85 18.17 5.83 -7.97
CA THR A 85 19.62 5.73 -8.21
C THR A 85 20.26 6.70 -7.23
N HIS A 86 20.98 6.16 -6.23
CA HIS A 86 21.76 6.99 -5.32
C HIS A 86 22.80 7.71 -6.19
N THR A 87 22.46 8.87 -6.73
CA THR A 87 23.46 9.86 -7.09
C THR A 87 24.06 10.25 -5.75
N SER A 88 25.23 9.68 -5.45
CA SER A 88 26.05 10.10 -4.32
C SER A 88 26.08 11.62 -4.31
N LEU A 89 25.40 12.24 -3.34
CA LEU A 89 25.43 13.69 -3.11
C LEU A 89 26.79 14.14 -2.54
N PHE A 90 27.71 13.21 -2.36
CA PHE A 90 29.09 13.42 -1.98
C PHE A 90 29.95 12.97 -3.17
N ASP A 91 30.06 13.86 -4.15
CA ASP A 91 31.13 13.82 -5.14
C ASP A 91 32.45 13.95 -4.35
N ASN A 92 33.34 12.99 -4.54
CA ASN A 92 34.56 12.79 -3.77
C ASN A 92 35.68 13.74 -4.24
N SER A 93 35.34 15.01 -4.45
CA SER A 93 36.34 16.07 -4.66
C SER A 93 36.50 16.80 -3.34
N GLU A 94 37.32 16.24 -2.46
CA GLU A 94 37.88 16.95 -1.31
C GLU A 94 38.62 18.19 -1.85
N ASP A 95 38.00 19.36 -1.68
CA ASP A 95 38.56 20.65 -2.05
C ASP A 95 39.82 20.89 -1.19
N GLU A 96 40.99 20.96 -1.83
CA GLU A 96 42.27 21.20 -1.17
C GLU A 96 42.21 22.48 -0.33
N THR A 97 42.26 22.33 1.00
CA THR A 97 42.30 23.43 1.96
C THR A 97 43.50 24.35 1.69
N GLN A 98 43.25 25.55 1.17
CA GLN A 98 44.29 26.57 1.00
C GLN A 98 44.74 27.10 2.37
N LYS A 99 46.04 27.03 2.62
CA LYS A 99 46.67 27.48 3.87
C LYS A 99 46.68 29.02 3.90
N LEU A 100 46.05 29.63 4.91
CA LEU A 100 46.14 31.08 5.12
C LEU A 100 47.59 31.47 5.46
N GLU A 101 48.18 32.33 4.65
CA GLU A 101 49.43 33.01 4.98
C GLU A 101 49.15 34.11 6.00
N ASP A 102 49.77 33.97 7.17
CA ASP A 102 49.73 34.92 8.28
C ASP A 102 50.58 36.15 7.91
N ARG A 103 50.01 37.35 8.03
CA ARG A 103 50.66 38.62 7.71
C ARG A 103 50.76 39.50 8.95
#